data_AF-A0AAV4FJC9-F1
#
_entry.id   AF-A0AAV4FJC9-F1
#
_cell.length_a   1.000
_cell.length_b   1.000
_cell.length_c   1.000
_cell.angle_alpha   90.00
_cell.angle_beta   90.00
_cell.angle_gamma   90.00
#
_symmetry.space_group_name_H-M   'P 1'
#
loop_
_entity.id
_entity.type
_entity.pdbx_description
1 polymer ?
#
loop_
_entity_poly.entity_id
_entity_poly.type
_entity_poly.pdbx_seq_one_letter_code
_entity_poly.pdbx_strand_id
1 'polypeptide(L)'
;MRRNIIAGIYHGYSRDDLPQHQFCPPGPDSWCFFIKAIGEHLYPTGHKKRVLTPLDYGLLHEHRQPIYDRLASIELLKTEFNGGPIGLAMVKRSLGFQEGEHGQRLGQVRLRKRLYKSTQEQQLKAKRRKKIAAAAREKARQEKEAEEGGPAY
;
A
#
# COMPACT_ATOMS: atom_id res chain seq x y z
N MET A 1 1.89 4.59 -3.11
CA MET A 1 2.73 3.69 -3.94
C MET A 1 3.96 4.41 -4.51
N ARG A 2 3.80 5.49 -5.28
CA ARG A 2 4.93 6.32 -5.78
C ARG A 2 6.00 6.60 -4.73
N ARG A 3 5.58 7.18 -3.59
CA ARG A 3 6.47 7.51 -2.46
C ARG A 3 7.27 6.29 -1.97
N ASN A 4 6.66 5.11 -1.92
CA ASN A 4 7.32 3.89 -1.44
C ASN A 4 8.36 3.35 -2.45
N ILE A 5 8.11 3.51 -3.76
CA ILE A 5 9.08 3.13 -4.80
C ILE A 5 10.32 4.03 -4.69
N ILE A 6 10.10 5.34 -4.60
CA ILE A 6 11.18 6.31 -4.41
C ILE A 6 11.90 6.11 -3.07
N ALA A 7 11.18 5.76 -2.01
CA ALA A 7 11.80 5.41 -0.72
C ALA A 7 12.77 4.23 -0.85
N GLY A 8 12.52 3.26 -1.72
CA GLY A 8 13.42 2.13 -1.94
C GLY A 8 14.80 2.55 -2.46
N ILE A 9 14.86 3.46 -3.43
CA ILE A 9 16.13 3.94 -3.97
C ILE A 9 16.84 4.87 -2.98
N TYR A 10 16.12 5.81 -2.35
CA TYR A 10 16.66 6.74 -1.35
C TYR A 10 17.23 6.02 -0.13
N HIS A 11 16.55 4.97 0.34
CA HIS A 11 17.03 4.13 1.43
C HIS A 11 18.32 3.37 1.03
N GLY A 12 18.47 3.00 -0.24
CA GLY A 12 19.60 2.22 -0.75
C GLY A 12 20.93 2.95 -0.74
N TYR A 13 20.95 4.29 -0.90
CA TYR A 13 22.17 5.10 -0.82
C TYR A 13 22.26 5.97 0.43
N SER A 14 21.31 5.82 1.36
CA SER A 14 21.31 6.56 2.62
C SER A 14 22.54 6.21 3.47
N ARG A 15 23.13 7.22 4.10
CA ARG A 15 24.31 7.09 4.96
C ARG A 15 24.09 7.77 6.30
N ASP A 16 24.95 7.49 7.27
CA ASP A 16 24.86 8.11 8.61
C ASP A 16 25.09 9.64 8.55
N ASP A 17 26.00 10.10 7.67
CA ASP A 17 26.29 11.51 7.42
C ASP A 17 25.26 12.20 6.49
N LEU A 18 24.56 11.41 5.69
CA LEU A 18 23.53 11.88 4.75
C LEU A 18 22.30 10.95 4.79
N PRO A 19 21.44 11.08 5.83
CA PRO A 19 20.26 10.24 5.98
C PRO A 19 19.17 10.61 4.96
N GLN A 20 18.74 9.65 4.15
CA GLN A 20 17.82 9.83 3.02
C GLN A 20 16.51 9.07 3.24
N HIS A 21 15.79 9.44 4.31
CA HIS A 21 14.58 8.76 4.77
C HIS A 21 13.28 9.56 4.56
N GLN A 22 13.35 10.68 3.85
CA GLN A 22 12.24 11.61 3.63
C GLN A 22 11.03 10.97 2.93
N PHE A 23 11.23 9.89 2.18
CA PHE A 23 10.16 9.18 1.48
C PHE A 23 9.64 7.94 2.23
N CYS A 24 10.31 7.51 3.30
CA CYS A 24 9.90 6.34 4.06
C CYS A 24 8.54 6.55 4.76
N PRO A 25 7.76 5.47 5.03
CA PRO A 25 6.53 5.58 5.80
C PRO A 25 6.81 6.11 7.21
N PRO A 26 6.00 7.03 7.75
CA PRO A 26 6.18 7.55 9.10
C PRO A 26 5.72 6.55 10.16
N GLY A 27 6.22 6.72 11.39
CA GLY A 27 5.74 6.05 12.59
C GLY A 27 6.48 4.75 12.97
N PRO A 28 6.14 4.17 14.13
CA PRO A 28 6.80 2.97 14.68
C PRO A 28 6.57 1.70 13.82
N ASP A 29 5.51 1.69 13.01
CA ASP A 29 5.21 0.60 12.08
C ASP A 29 5.97 0.72 10.74
N SER A 30 6.88 1.69 10.62
CA SER A 30 7.71 1.83 9.43
C SER A 30 8.61 0.62 9.22
N TRP A 31 8.73 0.19 7.96
CA TRP A 31 9.75 -0.80 7.58
C TRP A 31 11.16 -0.21 7.58
N CYS A 32 11.29 1.12 7.51
CA CYS A 32 12.56 1.81 7.56
C CYS A 32 13.08 1.82 9.00
N PHE A 33 14.26 1.25 9.24
CA PHE A 33 14.84 1.16 10.58
C PHE A 33 15.05 2.54 11.22
N PHE A 34 15.35 3.56 10.40
CA PHE A 34 15.65 4.91 10.87
C PHE A 34 14.39 5.63 11.32
N ILE A 35 13.36 5.66 10.47
CA ILE A 35 12.07 6.29 10.80
C ILE A 35 11.35 5.52 11.91
N LYS A 36 11.47 4.19 11.92
CA LYS A 36 10.92 3.36 12.99
C LYS A 36 11.51 3.76 14.34
N ALA A 37 12.84 3.83 14.45
CA ALA A 37 13.50 4.23 15.69
C ALA A 37 13.04 5.62 16.14
N ILE A 38 12.95 6.59 15.22
CA ILE A 38 12.41 7.93 15.53
C ILE A 38 10.97 7.85 16.04
N GLY A 39 10.12 7.06 15.39
CA GLY A 39 8.72 6.86 15.78
C GLY A 39 8.54 6.14 17.11
N GLU A 40 9.55 5.36 17.54
CA GLU A 40 9.63 4.70 18.84
C GLU A 40 10.38 5.54 19.89
N HIS A 41 10.80 6.77 19.56
CA HIS A 41 11.63 7.63 20.41
C HIS A 41 12.98 7.03 20.81
N LEU A 42 13.57 6.24 19.91
CA LEU A 42 14.88 5.59 20.05
C LEU A 42 15.91 6.21 19.11
N TYR A 43 17.19 6.07 19.45
CA TYR A 43 18.27 6.46 18.56
C TYR A 43 18.42 5.43 17.41
N PRO A 44 18.42 5.86 16.13
CA PRO A 44 18.59 4.95 15.01
C PRO A 44 19.92 4.20 15.02
N THR A 45 19.88 2.90 14.75
CA THR A 45 21.11 2.11 14.49
C THR A 45 21.80 2.58 13.21
N GLY A 46 23.13 2.61 13.17
CA GLY A 46 23.87 3.12 12.01
C GLY A 46 23.70 2.32 10.70
N HIS A 47 23.80 3.00 9.56
CA HIS A 47 23.61 2.44 8.22
C HIS A 47 24.57 1.29 7.94
N LYS A 48 25.81 1.33 8.43
CA LYS A 48 26.79 0.23 8.25
C LYS A 48 26.27 -1.14 8.74
N LYS A 49 25.40 -1.16 9.76
CA LYS A 49 24.81 -2.40 10.30
C LYS A 49 23.52 -2.83 9.61
N ARG A 50 22.78 -1.87 9.01
CA ARG A 50 21.43 -2.10 8.47
C ARG A 50 21.36 -2.08 6.94
N VAL A 51 22.31 -1.39 6.31
CA VAL A 51 22.50 -1.23 4.87
C VAL A 51 23.86 -1.83 4.54
N LEU A 52 23.89 -3.15 4.39
CA LEU A 52 25.14 -3.93 4.23
C LEU A 52 25.87 -3.58 2.93
N THR A 53 25.12 -3.38 1.85
CA THR A 53 25.65 -3.07 0.52
C THR A 53 24.96 -1.80 0.00
N PRO A 54 25.43 -0.62 0.44
CA PRO A 54 24.85 0.64 0.00
C PRO A 54 25.08 0.83 -1.50
N LEU A 55 24.10 1.46 -2.15
CA LEU A 55 24.21 1.85 -3.56
C LEU A 55 25.18 3.03 -3.69
N ASP A 56 26.00 2.99 -4.73
CA ASP A 56 26.87 4.11 -5.08
C ASP A 56 26.03 5.33 -5.50
N TYR A 57 26.27 6.47 -4.86
CA TYR A 57 25.49 7.68 -5.07
C TYR A 57 25.64 8.26 -6.49
N GLY A 58 26.85 8.23 -7.05
CA GLY A 58 27.15 8.78 -8.38
C GLY A 58 26.47 7.98 -9.49
N LEU A 59 26.66 6.67 -9.49
CA LEU A 59 26.05 5.76 -10.46
C LEU A 59 24.52 5.70 -10.35
N LEU A 60 23.99 5.99 -9.16
CA LEU A 60 22.56 5.94 -8.90
C LEU A 60 21.82 7.06 -9.60
N HIS A 61 22.27 8.31 -9.47
CA HIS A 61 21.59 9.44 -10.08
C HIS A 61 21.63 9.39 -11.61
N GLU A 62 22.75 8.94 -12.18
CA GLU A 62 22.91 8.87 -13.63
C GLU A 62 22.11 7.73 -14.27
N HIS A 63 22.19 6.53 -13.71
CA HIS A 63 21.67 5.33 -14.39
C HIS A 63 20.43 4.72 -13.74
N ARG A 64 20.30 4.81 -12.41
CA ARG A 64 19.25 4.10 -11.67
C ARG A 64 18.04 4.97 -11.40
N GLN A 65 18.22 6.26 -11.07
CA GLN A 65 17.14 7.19 -10.78
C GLN A 65 16.10 7.27 -11.92
N PRO A 66 16.48 7.35 -13.22
CA PRO A 66 15.50 7.38 -14.31
C PRO A 66 14.60 6.13 -14.36
N ILE A 67 15.14 4.97 -14.01
CA ILE A 67 14.38 3.71 -13.95
C ILE A 67 13.33 3.79 -12.86
N TYR A 68 13.73 4.25 -11.66
CA TYR A 68 12.82 4.39 -10.53
C TYR A 68 11.77 5.48 -10.77
N ASP A 69 12.12 6.58 -11.44
CA ASP A 69 11.17 7.63 -11.82
C ASP A 69 10.13 7.09 -12.82
N ARG A 70 10.55 6.25 -13.77
CA ARG A 70 9.63 5.58 -14.70
C ARG A 70 8.72 4.57 -13.97
N LEU A 71 9.27 3.80 -13.03
CA LEU A 71 8.49 2.89 -12.16
C LEU A 71 7.51 3.65 -11.26
N ALA A 72 7.90 4.85 -10.84
CA ALA A 72 7.13 5.77 -10.01
C ALA A 72 6.18 6.66 -10.84
N SER A 73 6.17 6.52 -12.18
CA SER A 73 5.31 7.31 -13.06
C SER A 73 3.84 7.01 -12.78
N ILE A 74 3.03 8.06 -12.86
CA ILE A 74 1.59 7.95 -12.58
C ILE A 74 0.93 6.98 -13.59
N GLU A 75 1.37 6.98 -14.84
CA GLU A 75 0.85 6.10 -15.88
C GLU A 75 1.11 4.62 -15.58
N LEU A 76 2.33 4.25 -15.16
CA LEU A 76 2.65 2.88 -14.79
C LEU A 76 1.92 2.45 -13.51
N LEU A 77 1.85 3.35 -12.52
CA LEU A 77 1.17 3.07 -11.26
C LEU A 77 -0.35 2.92 -11.44
N LYS A 78 -0.98 3.75 -12.27
CA LYS A 78 -2.41 3.63 -12.59
C LYS A 78 -2.71 2.35 -13.35
N THR A 79 -1.85 1.91 -14.26
CA THR A 79 -2.10 0.74 -15.10
C THR A 79 -1.97 -0.58 -14.33
N GLU A 80 -0.94 -0.74 -13.49
CA GLU A 80 -0.77 -1.89 -12.59
C GLU A 80 -1.87 -1.97 -11.51
N PHE A 81 -2.20 -0.82 -10.90
CA PHE A 81 -3.09 -0.77 -9.74
C PHE A 81 -4.58 -0.70 -10.13
N ASN A 82 -4.95 0.15 -11.10
CA ASN A 82 -6.35 0.36 -11.50
C ASN A 82 -6.79 -0.50 -12.69
N GLY A 83 -5.89 -0.74 -13.66
CA GLY A 83 -6.22 -1.52 -14.87
C GLY A 83 -6.09 -3.03 -14.71
N GLY A 84 -5.40 -3.49 -13.66
CA GLY A 84 -5.13 -4.91 -13.44
C GLY A 84 -4.38 -5.55 -14.63
N PRO A 85 -4.57 -6.85 -14.88
CA PRO A 85 -3.93 -7.51 -16.02
C PRO A 85 -4.32 -6.92 -17.38
N ILE A 86 -5.53 -6.37 -17.50
CA ILE A 86 -6.01 -5.71 -18.73
C ILE A 86 -5.18 -4.45 -19.00
N GLY A 87 -5.00 -3.61 -17.98
CA GLY A 87 -4.14 -2.42 -18.07
C GLY A 87 -2.70 -2.77 -18.43
N LEU A 88 -2.14 -3.82 -17.82
CA LEU A 88 -0.78 -4.27 -18.13
C LEU A 88 -0.65 -4.73 -19.59
N ALA A 89 -1.61 -5.49 -20.11
CA ALA A 89 -1.63 -5.93 -21.50
C ALA A 89 -1.71 -4.75 -22.49
N MET A 90 -2.48 -3.71 -22.15
CA MET A 90 -2.55 -2.48 -22.95
C MET A 90 -1.21 -1.73 -22.97
N VAL A 91 -0.56 -1.58 -21.81
CA VAL A 91 0.76 -0.92 -21.72
C VAL A 91 1.82 -1.67 -22.50
N LYS A 92 1.89 -3.00 -22.34
CA LYS A 92 2.84 -3.84 -23.08
C LYS A 92 2.70 -3.63 -24.59
N ARG A 93 1.46 -3.64 -25.11
CA ARG A 93 1.18 -3.34 -26.52
C ARG A 93 1.64 -1.94 -26.94
N SER A 94 1.37 -0.92 -26.12
CA SER A 94 1.81 0.46 -26.40
C SER A 94 3.34 0.60 -26.44
N LEU A 95 4.05 -0.27 -25.73
CA LEU A 95 5.52 -0.34 -25.70
C LEU A 95 6.10 -1.28 -26.76
N GLY A 96 5.28 -1.82 -27.67
CA GLY A 96 5.71 -2.72 -28.73
C GLY A 96 5.93 -4.18 -28.31
N PHE A 97 5.50 -4.56 -27.10
CA PHE A 97 5.61 -5.95 -26.61
C PHE A 97 4.30 -6.72 -26.83
N GLN A 98 4.43 -7.92 -27.40
CA GLN A 98 3.32 -8.85 -27.53
C GLN A 98 3.28 -9.78 -26.31
N GLU A 99 2.13 -9.90 -25.65
CA GLU A 99 2.00 -10.71 -24.45
C GLU A 99 1.74 -12.18 -24.81
N GLY A 100 2.64 -13.07 -24.38
CA GLY A 100 2.46 -14.51 -24.53
C GLY A 100 1.31 -15.07 -23.70
N GLU A 101 0.77 -16.21 -24.13
CA GLU A 101 -0.40 -16.88 -23.54
C GLU A 101 -0.24 -17.14 -22.03
N HIS A 102 0.95 -17.56 -21.60
CA HIS A 102 1.25 -17.78 -20.19
C HIS A 102 1.06 -16.50 -19.34
N GLY A 103 1.48 -15.35 -19.87
CA GLY A 103 1.33 -14.05 -19.21
C GLY A 103 -0.14 -13.66 -19.06
N GLN A 104 -0.93 -13.88 -20.11
CA GLN A 104 -2.37 -13.61 -20.11
C GLN A 104 -3.10 -14.47 -19.07
N ARG A 105 -2.80 -15.77 -19.03
CA ARG A 105 -3.39 -16.71 -18.06
C ARG A 105 -3.07 -16.33 -16.62
N LEU A 106 -1.80 -16.06 -16.31
CA LEU A 106 -1.41 -15.62 -14.96
C LEU A 106 -2.06 -14.29 -14.59
N GLY A 107 -2.20 -13.39 -15.56
CA GLY A 107 -2.98 -12.17 -15.44
C GLY A 107 -4.40 -12.48 -14.94
N GLN A 108 -5.15 -13.28 -15.68
CA GLN A 108 -6.53 -13.65 -15.31
C GLN A 108 -6.63 -14.27 -13.91
N VAL A 109 -5.71 -15.16 -13.54
CA VAL A 109 -5.67 -15.76 -12.18
C VAL A 109 -5.50 -14.68 -11.11
N ARG A 110 -4.60 -13.71 -11.32
CA ARG A 110 -4.41 -12.58 -10.39
C ARG A 110 -5.67 -11.70 -10.29
N LEU A 111 -6.35 -11.44 -11.41
CA LEU A 111 -7.61 -10.68 -11.42
C LEU A 111 -8.70 -11.39 -10.62
N ARG A 112 -8.90 -12.70 -10.84
CA ARG A 112 -9.88 -13.49 -10.09
C ARG A 112 -9.62 -13.44 -8.58
N LYS A 113 -8.36 -13.61 -8.16
CA LYS A 113 -7.97 -13.48 -6.74
C LYS A 113 -8.27 -12.08 -6.18
N ARG A 114 -7.98 -11.03 -6.95
CA ARG A 114 -8.22 -9.63 -6.56
C ARG A 114 -9.73 -9.37 -6.35
N LEU A 115 -10.55 -9.82 -7.30
CA LEU A 115 -12.02 -9.72 -7.22
C LEU A 115 -12.57 -10.50 -6.02
N TYR A 116 -12.12 -11.74 -5.83
CA TYR A 116 -12.54 -12.56 -4.68
C TYR A 116 -12.27 -11.86 -3.34
N LYS A 117 -11.05 -11.34 -3.15
CA LYS A 117 -10.68 -10.62 -1.91
C LYS A 117 -11.52 -9.36 -1.71
N SER A 118 -11.73 -8.59 -2.77
CA SER A 118 -12.57 -7.38 -2.72
C SER A 118 -14.01 -7.71 -2.32
N THR A 119 -14.61 -8.74 -2.92
CA THR A 119 -15.96 -9.20 -2.59
C THR A 119 -16.06 -9.63 -1.12
N GLN A 120 -15.09 -10.39 -0.61
CA GLN A 120 -15.03 -10.80 0.79
C GLN A 120 -14.97 -9.60 1.74
N GLU A 121 -14.10 -8.62 1.46
CA GLU A 121 -13.99 -7.40 2.26
C GLU A 121 -15.29 -6.58 2.23
N GLN A 122 -15.93 -6.45 1.07
CA GLN A 122 -17.21 -5.75 0.92
C GLN A 122 -18.33 -6.45 1.69
N GLN A 123 -18.41 -7.78 1.63
CA GLN A 123 -19.36 -8.58 2.39
C GLN A 123 -19.14 -8.39 3.91
N LEU A 124 -17.89 -8.42 4.37
CA LEU A 124 -17.58 -8.20 5.79
C LEU A 124 -17.98 -6.78 6.24
N LYS A 125 -17.65 -5.76 5.45
CA LYS A 125 -18.07 -4.37 5.70
C LYS A 125 -19.59 -4.22 5.70
N ALA A 126 -20.29 -4.88 4.79
CA ALA A 126 -21.76 -4.87 4.75
C ALA A 126 -22.36 -5.55 5.99
N LYS A 127 -21.84 -6.71 6.42
CA LYS A 127 -22.24 -7.39 7.65
C LYS A 127 -22.02 -6.50 8.89
N ARG A 128 -20.86 -5.84 9.00
CA ARG A 128 -20.57 -4.88 10.08
C ARG A 128 -21.57 -3.72 10.08
N ARG A 129 -21.85 -3.11 8.92
CA ARG A 129 -22.84 -2.04 8.78
C ARG A 129 -24.24 -2.47 9.21
N LYS A 130 -24.68 -3.67 8.81
CA LYS A 130 -25.97 -4.24 9.24
C LYS A 130 -26.03 -4.44 10.76
N LYS A 131 -24.96 -4.95 11.38
CA LYS A 131 -24.90 -5.16 12.84
C LYS A 131 -24.97 -3.83 13.60
N ILE A 132 -24.22 -2.81 13.15
CA ILE A 132 -24.25 -1.47 13.75
C ILE A 132 -25.65 -0.85 13.62
N ALA A 133 -26.27 -0.93 12.45
CA ALA A 133 -27.62 -0.40 12.23
C ALA A 133 -28.69 -1.12 13.08
N ALA A 134 -28.59 -2.44 13.24
CA ALA A 134 -29.48 -3.20 14.11
C ALA A 134 -29.32 -2.80 15.58
N ALA A 135 -28.08 -2.68 16.06
CA ALA A 135 -27.80 -2.23 17.43
C ALA A 135 -28.33 -0.81 17.69
N ALA A 136 -28.17 0.10 16.72
CA ALA A 136 -28.71 1.45 16.81
C ALA A 136 -30.25 1.48 16.88
N ARG A 137 -30.93 0.63 16.09
CA ARG A 137 -32.40 0.49 16.14
C ARG A 137 -32.89 -0.07 17.46
N GLU A 138 -32.20 -1.07 17.98
CA GLU A 138 -32.54 -1.69 19.28
C GLU A 138 -32.37 -0.68 20.41
N LYS A 139 -31.26 0.07 20.42
CA LYS A 139 -31.01 1.14 21.40
C LYS A 139 -32.11 2.21 21.34
N ALA A 140 -32.50 2.64 20.13
CA ALA A 140 -33.58 3.61 19.94
C ALA A 140 -34.95 3.06 20.39
N ARG A 141 -35.20 1.74 20.28
CA ARG A 141 -36.42 1.12 20.81
C ARG A 141 -36.43 1.14 22.34
N GLN A 142 -35.33 0.75 22.96
CA GLN A 142 -35.18 0.75 24.42
C GLN A 142 -35.30 2.16 25.02
N GLU A 143 -34.75 3.17 24.34
CA GLU A 143 -34.89 4.58 24.73
C GLU A 143 -36.36 5.02 24.71
N LYS A 144 -37.13 4.65 23.68
CA LYS A 144 -38.57 4.94 23.62
C LYS A 144 -39.38 4.20 24.69
N GLU A 145 -39.10 2.92 24.92
CA GLU A 145 -39.77 2.12 25.95
C GLU A 145 -39.50 2.69 27.37
N ALA A 146 -38.30 3.26 27.59
CA ALA A 146 -37.96 3.95 28.82
C ALA A 146 -38.68 5.31 28.98
N GLU A 147 -38.87 6.04 27.87
CA GLU A 147 -39.64 7.30 27.86
C GLU A 147 -41.15 7.09 28.08
N GLU A 148 -41.72 5.98 27.60
CA GLU A 148 -43.15 5.66 27.69
C GLU A 148 -43.58 5.00 29.03
N GLY A 149 -42.66 4.86 30.01
CA GLY A 149 -42.99 4.42 31.37
C GLY A 149 -42.79 2.93 31.67
N GLY A 150 -42.12 2.17 30.80
CA GLY A 150 -41.75 0.77 31.02
C GLY A 150 -42.92 -0.23 30.89
N PRO A 151 -42.64 -1.53 30.74
CA PRO A 151 -43.67 -2.52 30.43
C PRO A 151 -44.69 -2.63 31.58
N ALA A 152 -45.97 -2.48 31.25
CA ALA A 152 -47.08 -2.82 32.13
C ALA A 152 -47.08 -4.34 32.37
N TYR A 153 -46.64 -4.75 33.57
CA TYR A 153 -46.76 -6.11 34.08
C TYR A 153 -48.14 -6.34 34.71
#